data_AF-A0AA35VCH0-F1
#
_entry.id   AF-A0AA35VCH0-F1
#
_cell.length_a   1.000
_cell.length_b   1.000
_cell.length_c   1.000
_cell.angle_alpha   90.00
_cell.angle_beta   90.00
_cell.angle_gamma   90.00
#
_symmetry.space_group_name_H-M   'P 1'
#
loop_
_entity.id
_entity.type
_entity.pdbx_description
1 polymer ?
#
loop_
_entity_poly.entity_id
_entity_poly.type
_entity_poly.pdbx_seq_one_letter_code
_entity_poly.pdbx_strand_id
1 'polypeptide(L)'
;MARLTKYMCLVIFVFLMCEDSFAQGEYNLTIHQEASSAPQEWNVAIENTTPCVIFDAKLDCKGFQSGTKIDPKVILKEDDLCIINGGQQINPQESLHFVYSWESQFPFKFVHQSITCS
;
A
#
# COMPACT_ATOMS: atom_id res chain seq x y z
N MET A 1 -40.72 -29.83 -25.23
CA MET A 1 -40.07 -29.00 -24.19
C MET A 1 -38.60 -28.73 -24.54
N ALA A 2 -38.32 -28.07 -25.67
CA ALA A 2 -36.94 -27.84 -26.14
C ALA A 2 -36.64 -26.40 -26.57
N ARG A 3 -37.66 -25.52 -26.63
CA ARG A 3 -37.46 -24.09 -26.97
C ARG A 3 -37.23 -23.19 -25.75
N LEU A 4 -37.64 -23.60 -24.55
CA LEU A 4 -37.44 -22.84 -23.31
C LEU A 4 -36.00 -22.95 -22.76
N THR A 5 -35.31 -24.06 -23.03
CA THR A 5 -33.92 -24.30 -22.57
C THR A 5 -32.93 -23.31 -23.19
N LYS A 6 -33.17 -22.89 -24.44
CA LYS A 6 -32.23 -22.01 -25.17
C LYS A 6 -32.21 -20.59 -24.63
N TYR A 7 -33.36 -20.08 -24.18
CA TYR A 7 -33.46 -18.76 -23.55
C TYR A 7 -32.98 -18.79 -22.10
N MET A 8 -33.16 -19.92 -21.40
CA MET A 8 -32.64 -20.10 -20.05
C MET A 8 -31.11 -19.98 -19.99
N CYS A 9 -30.39 -20.58 -20.94
CA CYS A 9 -28.93 -20.45 -21.03
C CYS A 9 -28.48 -19.01 -21.35
N LEU A 10 -29.24 -18.27 -22.16
CA LEU A 10 -28.90 -16.91 -22.56
C LEU A 10 -29.06 -15.91 -21.40
N VAL A 11 -30.07 -16.12 -20.54
CA VAL A 11 -30.29 -15.31 -19.34
C VAL A 11 -29.18 -15.55 -18.29
N ILE A 12 -28.76 -16.81 -18.10
CA ILE A 12 -27.65 -17.14 -17.19
C ILE A 12 -26.32 -16.49 -17.65
N PHE A 13 -26.08 -16.40 -18.96
CA PHE A 13 -24.88 -15.77 -19.50
C PHE A 13 -24.84 -14.24 -19.25
N VAL A 14 -26.00 -13.58 -19.20
CA VAL A 14 -26.08 -12.13 -18.94
C VAL A 14 -25.83 -11.81 -17.46
N PHE A 15 -26.26 -12.66 -16.54
CA PHE A 15 -25.97 -12.50 -15.11
C PHE A 15 -24.49 -12.78 -14.75
N LEU A 16 -23.80 -13.63 -15.52
CA LEU A 16 -22.36 -13.92 -15.32
C LEU A 16 -21.43 -12.79 -15.81
N MET A 17 -21.93 -11.86 -16.63
CA MET A 17 -21.15 -10.67 -17.05
C MET A 17 -21.33 -9.48 -16.10
N CYS A 18 -22.15 -9.62 -15.06
CA CYS A 18 -22.14 -8.72 -13.90
C CYS A 18 -21.11 -9.24 -12.90
N GLU A 19 -19.87 -9.47 -13.34
CA GLU A 19 -18.78 -9.22 -12.44
C GLU A 19 -18.77 -7.70 -12.26
N ASP A 20 -19.39 -7.23 -11.18
CA ASP A 20 -19.13 -5.92 -10.62
C ASP A 20 -17.64 -5.85 -10.28
N SER A 21 -16.81 -5.70 -11.31
CA SER A 21 -15.51 -5.09 -11.17
C SER A 21 -15.77 -3.61 -10.96
N PHE A 22 -16.29 -3.28 -9.78
CA PHE A 22 -15.78 -2.09 -9.11
C PHE A 22 -14.27 -2.33 -9.07
N ALA A 23 -13.56 -1.77 -10.04
CA ALA A 23 -12.18 -1.44 -9.87
C ALA A 23 -12.14 -0.48 -8.67
N GLN A 24 -12.20 -1.02 -7.45
CA GLN A 24 -11.52 -0.42 -6.33
C GLN A 24 -10.07 -0.41 -6.81
N GLY A 25 -9.69 0.72 -7.42
CA GLY A 25 -8.28 1.03 -7.61
C GLY A 25 -7.63 0.75 -6.26
N GLU A 26 -6.57 -0.05 -6.28
CA GLU A 26 -5.85 -0.38 -5.07
C GLU A 26 -5.31 0.94 -4.50
N TYR A 27 -6.07 1.53 -3.56
CA TYR A 27 -5.80 2.85 -3.00
C TYR A 27 -4.69 2.74 -1.97
N ASN A 28 -3.56 2.18 -2.36
CA ASN A 28 -2.40 2.00 -1.50
C ASN A 28 -1.44 3.17 -1.64
N LEU A 29 -0.70 3.43 -0.58
CA LEU A 29 0.51 4.23 -0.66
C LEU A 29 1.52 3.55 -1.60
N THR A 30 2.30 4.34 -2.32
CA THR A 30 3.38 3.85 -3.18
C THR A 30 4.71 3.99 -2.45
N ILE A 31 5.54 2.94 -2.46
CA ILE A 31 6.86 2.96 -1.83
C ILE A 31 7.93 2.94 -2.92
N HIS A 32 8.76 3.98 -2.95
CA HIS A 32 9.93 4.07 -3.81
C HIS A 32 11.20 3.99 -2.98
N GLN A 33 12.16 3.20 -3.44
CA GLN A 33 13.45 3.02 -2.79
C GLN A 33 14.55 3.23 -3.83
N GLU A 34 15.48 4.12 -3.51
CA GLU A 34 16.63 4.43 -4.37
C GLU A 34 17.92 4.41 -3.56
N ALA A 35 19.02 4.06 -4.22
CA ALA A 35 20.33 4.07 -3.57
C ALA A 35 20.72 5.51 -3.22
N SER A 36 21.24 5.71 -2.01
CA SER A 36 21.88 6.96 -1.60
C SER A 36 23.30 7.06 -2.18
N SER A 37 23.94 8.21 -1.95
CA SER A 37 25.37 8.39 -2.20
C SER A 37 26.25 7.59 -1.23
N ALA A 38 25.73 7.27 -0.05
CA ALA A 38 26.43 6.44 0.93
C ALA A 38 26.26 4.94 0.61
N PRO A 39 27.32 4.12 0.81
CA PRO A 39 27.21 2.67 0.63
C PRO A 39 26.16 2.07 1.55
N GLN A 40 25.39 1.10 1.05
CA GLN A 40 24.37 0.38 1.83
C GLN A 40 23.35 1.31 2.48
N GLU A 41 23.00 2.41 1.82
CA GLU A 41 22.00 3.36 2.29
C GLU A 41 20.95 3.59 1.20
N TRP A 42 19.69 3.69 1.62
CA TRP A 42 18.54 3.78 0.75
C TRP A 42 17.68 4.98 1.14
N ASN A 43 17.41 5.85 0.17
CA ASN A 43 16.38 6.88 0.32
C ASN A 43 15.03 6.25 0.00
N VAL A 44 14.05 6.48 0.87
CA VAL A 44 12.70 5.95 0.72
C VAL A 44 11.72 7.11 0.62
N ALA A 45 10.81 7.02 -0.34
CA ALA A 45 9.63 7.87 -0.44
C ALA A 45 8.37 6.99 -0.29
N ILE A 46 7.48 7.38 0.62
CA ILE A 46 6.15 6.80 0.78
C ILE A 46 5.14 7.86 0.34
N GLU A 47 4.50 7.62 -0.79
CA GLU A 47 3.64 8.59 -1.47
C GLU A 47 2.18 8.19 -1.46
N ASN A 48 1.31 9.13 -1.12
CA ASN A 48 -0.11 8.99 -1.38
C ASN A 48 -0.43 9.49 -2.78
N THR A 49 -0.42 8.57 -3.74
CA THR A 49 -0.79 8.83 -5.14
C THR A 49 -2.30 8.81 -5.38
N THR A 50 -3.09 8.57 -4.33
CA THR A 50 -4.55 8.47 -4.39
C THR A 50 -5.22 9.84 -4.19
N PRO A 51 -6.46 10.03 -4.69
CA PRO A 51 -7.25 11.23 -4.39
C PRO A 51 -7.84 11.25 -2.98
N CYS A 52 -7.60 10.21 -2.17
CA CYS A 52 -8.20 10.04 -0.85
C CYS A 52 -7.17 10.26 0.25
N VAL A 53 -7.63 10.52 1.47
CA VAL A 53 -6.76 10.58 2.64
C VAL A 53 -6.55 9.17 3.17
N ILE A 54 -5.28 8.80 3.41
CA ILE A 54 -4.90 7.49 3.98
C ILE A 54 -4.44 7.71 5.42
N PHE A 55 -4.82 6.83 6.35
CA PHE A 55 -4.44 6.92 7.77
C PHE A 55 -4.35 5.52 8.42
N ASP A 56 -3.81 5.44 9.64
CA ASP A 56 -3.51 4.19 10.35
C ASP A 56 -2.72 3.18 9.48
N ALA A 57 -1.83 3.68 8.60
CA ALA A 57 -1.09 2.85 7.66
C ALA A 57 0.07 2.11 8.35
N LYS A 58 0.21 0.81 8.06
CA LYS A 58 1.17 -0.10 8.69
C LYS A 58 1.87 -0.98 7.66
N LEU A 59 3.18 -1.11 7.79
CA LEU A 59 4.00 -2.03 7.00
C LEU A 59 4.41 -3.26 7.79
N ASP A 60 4.62 -4.37 7.09
CA ASP A 60 5.36 -5.52 7.58
C ASP A 60 6.84 -5.14 7.67
N CYS A 61 7.34 -5.12 8.89
CA CYS A 61 8.72 -4.82 9.25
C CYS A 61 9.39 -6.00 9.95
N LYS A 62 8.87 -7.21 9.75
CA LYS A 62 9.48 -8.41 10.29
C LYS A 62 10.90 -8.57 9.78
N GLY A 63 11.84 -8.65 10.71
CA GLY A 63 13.27 -8.75 10.40
C GLY A 63 13.92 -7.45 9.94
N PHE A 64 13.18 -6.33 9.85
CA PHE A 64 13.75 -5.01 9.54
C PHE A 64 14.57 -4.44 10.73
N GLN A 65 15.81 -4.03 10.47
CA GLN A 65 16.80 -3.40 11.33
C GLN A 65 17.67 -2.43 10.50
N SER A 66 17.63 -1.14 10.78
CA SER A 66 18.52 -0.21 10.08
C SER A 66 19.84 0.00 10.82
N GLY A 67 20.94 0.08 10.06
CA GLY A 67 22.25 0.52 10.59
C GLY A 67 22.28 2.00 10.97
N THR A 68 21.31 2.80 10.51
CA THR A 68 21.17 4.22 10.82
C THR A 68 19.87 4.49 11.59
N LYS A 69 19.83 5.59 12.34
CA LYS A 69 18.63 5.97 13.09
C LYS A 69 17.61 6.58 12.13
N ILE A 70 16.42 5.98 12.08
CA ILE A 70 15.25 6.51 11.37
C ILE A 70 14.45 7.43 12.30
N ASP A 71 13.86 8.50 11.76
CA ASP A 71 12.96 9.36 12.53
C ASP A 71 11.67 8.58 12.89
N PRO A 72 11.38 8.34 14.19
CA PRO A 72 10.18 7.63 14.62
C PRO A 72 8.88 8.35 14.26
N LYS A 73 8.92 9.64 13.88
CA LYS A 73 7.74 10.36 13.39
C LYS A 73 7.35 9.93 11.98
N VAL A 74 8.30 9.46 11.16
CA VAL A 74 8.03 9.02 9.79
C VAL A 74 7.70 7.52 9.77
N ILE A 75 8.55 6.71 10.39
CA ILE A 75 8.30 5.29 10.62
C ILE A 75 8.68 4.94 12.06
N LEU A 76 7.70 4.44 12.81
CA LEU A 76 7.91 3.86 14.13
C LEU A 76 7.81 2.34 14.03
N LYS A 77 8.91 1.63 14.30
CA LYS A 77 8.91 0.18 14.39
C LYS A 77 8.41 -0.28 15.77
N GLU A 78 7.34 -1.05 15.79
CA GLU A 78 6.79 -1.75 16.96
C GLU A 78 6.75 -3.25 16.65
N ASP A 79 7.66 -4.02 17.26
CA ASP A 79 7.86 -5.44 16.98
C ASP A 79 8.03 -5.72 15.47
N ASP A 80 7.12 -6.48 14.86
CA ASP A 80 7.15 -6.84 13.43
C ASP A 80 6.39 -5.84 12.54
N LEU A 81 5.84 -4.76 13.10
CA LEU A 81 5.09 -3.75 12.37
C LEU A 81 5.85 -2.41 12.33
N CYS A 82 5.69 -1.67 11.24
CA CYS A 82 6.06 -0.27 11.18
C CYS A 82 4.82 0.60 11.00
N ILE A 83 4.60 1.50 11.95
CA ILE A 83 3.57 2.53 11.89
C ILE A 83 4.10 3.70 11.06
N ILE A 84 3.40 4.02 9.97
CA ILE A 84 3.74 5.13 9.09
C ILE A 84 3.12 6.42 9.65
N ASN A 85 3.88 7.52 9.66
CA ASN A 85 3.44 8.84 10.12
C ASN A 85 2.80 8.85 11.52
N GLY A 86 3.23 7.93 12.41
CA GLY A 86 2.60 7.74 13.72
C GLY A 86 1.10 7.37 13.66
N GLY A 87 0.63 6.82 12.53
CA GLY A 87 -0.77 6.49 12.27
C GLY A 87 -1.62 7.68 11.84
N GLN A 88 -1.03 8.87 11.72
CA GLN A 88 -1.71 10.08 11.27
C GLN A 88 -2.05 10.01 9.78
N GLN A 89 -2.90 10.95 9.37
CA GLN A 89 -3.31 11.07 7.98
C GLN A 89 -2.14 11.43 7.05
N ILE A 90 -2.21 10.92 5.84
CA ILE A 90 -1.35 11.22 4.70
C ILE A 90 -2.28 11.69 3.60
N ASN A 91 -2.22 12.98 3.30
CA ASN A 91 -3.13 13.63 2.36
C ASN A 91 -2.82 13.22 0.91
N PRO A 92 -3.76 13.41 -0.03
CA PRO A 92 -3.47 13.25 -1.45
C PRO A 92 -2.22 14.02 -1.85
N GLN A 93 -1.33 13.36 -2.61
CA GLN A 93 -0.07 13.89 -3.11
C GLN A 93 0.99 14.21 -2.03
N GLU A 94 0.73 13.87 -0.76
CA GLU A 94 1.72 13.96 0.30
C GLU A 94 2.76 12.83 0.18
N SER A 95 4.02 13.17 0.44
CA SER A 95 5.14 12.23 0.43
C SER A 95 5.90 12.31 1.74
N LEU A 96 6.21 11.14 2.30
CA LEU A 96 7.03 10.99 3.50
C LEU A 96 8.37 10.39 3.11
N HIS A 97 9.44 10.97 3.67
CA HIS A 97 10.80 10.57 3.31
C HIS A 97 11.57 10.12 4.54
N PHE A 98 12.31 9.02 4.40
CA PHE A 98 13.29 8.59 5.38
C PHE A 98 14.44 7.86 4.70
N VAL A 99 15.52 7.69 5.45
CA VAL A 99 16.73 7.01 5.00
C VAL A 99 17.02 5.85 5.93
N TYR A 100 17.40 4.70 5.38
CA TYR A 100 17.83 3.55 6.17
C TYR A 100 19.10 2.94 5.57
N SER A 101 19.95 2.39 6.44
CA SER A 101 21.10 1.59 6.03
C SER A 101 20.81 0.08 6.06
N TRP A 102 21.08 -0.60 4.94
CA TRP A 102 20.98 -2.06 4.73
C TRP A 102 21.79 -2.54 3.53
N GLU A 103 22.14 -3.83 3.53
CA GLU A 103 22.80 -4.51 2.39
C GLU A 103 22.02 -4.43 1.06
N SER A 104 20.69 -4.38 1.09
CA SER A 104 19.81 -4.39 -0.10
C SER A 104 18.48 -3.70 0.22
N GLN A 105 17.68 -3.45 -0.82
CA GLN A 105 16.33 -2.91 -0.64
C GLN A 105 15.48 -3.86 0.21
N PHE A 106 14.91 -3.34 1.29
CA PHE A 106 13.98 -4.10 2.12
C PHE A 106 12.61 -4.19 1.44
N PRO A 107 12.01 -5.38 1.33
CA PRO A 107 10.74 -5.58 0.64
C PRO A 107 9.56 -5.21 1.55
N PHE A 108 9.37 -3.92 1.82
CA PHE A 108 8.22 -3.43 2.59
C PHE A 108 6.90 -3.88 1.96
N LYS A 109 5.97 -4.33 2.79
CA LYS A 109 4.61 -4.73 2.39
C LYS A 109 3.58 -4.04 3.25
N PHE A 110 2.48 -3.59 2.67
CA PHE A 110 1.35 -3.10 3.45
C PHE A 110 0.67 -4.24 4.19
N VAL A 111 0.45 -4.03 5.48
CA VAL A 111 -0.34 -4.94 6.34
C VAL A 111 -1.72 -4.35 6.54
N HIS A 112 -1.79 -3.05 6.76
CA HIS A 112 -3.05 -2.34 7.01
C HIS A 112 -2.98 -0.90 6.53
N GLN A 113 -4.13 -0.36 6.16
CA GLN A 113 -4.37 1.05 5.96
C GLN A 113 -5.87 1.31 5.99
N SER A 114 -6.24 2.51 6.44
CA SER A 114 -7.60 3.03 6.38
C SER A 114 -7.66 4.19 5.41
N ILE A 115 -8.80 4.34 4.74
CA ILE A 115 -8.96 5.27 3.61
C ILE A 115 -10.26 6.04 3.79
N THR A 116 -10.21 7.35 3.57
CA THR A 116 -11.40 8.19 3.52
C THR A 116 -11.39 9.05 2.24
N CYS A 117 -12.45 8.91 1.46
CA CYS A 117 -12.69 9.67 0.24
C CYS A 117 -13.93 10.54 0.45
N SER A 118 -13.90 11.80 0.00
CA SER A 118 -15.00 12.76 0.08
C SER A 118 -15.94 12.70 -1.11
#